data_AF-A0A3N5WGW0-F1
#
_entry.id   AF-A0A3N5WGW0-F1
#
_cell.length_a   1.000
_cell.length_b   1.000
_cell.length_c   1.000
_cell.angle_alpha   90.00
_cell.angle_beta   90.00
_cell.angle_gamma   90.00
#
_symmetry.space_group_name_H-M   'P 1'
#
loop_
_entity.id
_entity.type
_entity.pdbx_description
1 polymer ?
#
loop_
_entity_poly.entity_id
_entity_poly.type
_entity_poly.pdbx_seq_one_letter_code
_entity_poly.pdbx_strand_id
1 'polypeptide(L)'
;MTTPRKDVFNPIRINAETCVKCNLCDWICPGDLIYKEEDNRETLPVIKYPDECWYCGLCQSICPTNAITVVFPEQMIHNRTDVASLLGKVIE
;
A
#
# COMPACT_ATOMS: atom_id res chain seq x y z
N MET A 1 -23.24 9.06 3.68
CA MET A 1 -22.30 10.09 4.15
C MET A 1 -21.36 9.42 5.16
N THR A 2 -20.28 8.82 4.67
CA THR A 2 -19.33 8.06 5.50
C THR A 2 -18.36 9.02 6.19
N THR A 3 -18.44 9.09 7.50
CA THR A 3 -17.47 9.77 8.36
C THR A 3 -16.07 9.19 8.10
N PRO A 4 -14.98 9.98 8.06
CA PRO A 4 -13.63 9.43 7.95
C PRO A 4 -13.34 8.63 9.21
N ARG A 5 -13.13 7.32 9.05
CA ARG A 5 -12.70 6.42 10.12
C ARG A 5 -11.30 6.84 10.59
N LYS A 6 -11.21 7.52 11.74
CA LYS A 6 -9.97 8.04 12.34
C LYS A 6 -8.97 6.96 12.75
N ASP A 7 -9.35 5.70 12.59
CA ASP A 7 -8.65 4.47 12.97
C ASP A 7 -8.10 3.68 11.77
N VAL A 8 -8.27 4.16 10.54
CA VAL A 8 -7.78 3.42 9.35
C VAL A 8 -6.27 3.52 9.24
N PHE A 9 -5.60 2.38 9.40
CA PHE A 9 -4.19 2.25 9.07
C PHE A 9 -4.00 2.38 7.56
N ASN A 10 -3.32 3.45 7.14
CA ASN A 10 -2.80 3.55 5.78
C ASN A 10 -1.50 2.73 5.70
N PRO A 11 -1.34 1.77 4.78
CA PRO A 11 -0.08 1.06 4.62
C PRO A 11 0.89 1.73 3.65
N ILE A 12 0.43 2.64 2.80
CA ILE A 12 1.25 3.29 1.78
C ILE A 12 1.80 4.60 2.36
N ARG A 13 3.12 4.77 2.33
CA ARG A 13 3.83 5.99 2.73
C ARG A 13 4.52 6.58 1.52
N ILE A 14 4.37 7.89 1.33
CA ILE A 14 4.95 8.63 0.20
C ILE A 14 5.85 9.72 0.76
N ASN A 15 7.14 9.67 0.42
CA ASN A 15 8.10 10.71 0.75
C ASN A 15 7.95 11.88 -0.24
N ALA A 16 7.51 13.03 0.28
CA ALA A 16 7.30 14.24 -0.51
C ALA A 16 8.59 14.81 -1.13
N GLU A 17 9.75 14.58 -0.51
CA GLU A 17 11.03 15.14 -0.95
C GLU A 17 11.58 14.41 -2.17
N THR A 18 11.34 13.10 -2.28
CA THR A 18 11.84 12.27 -3.38
C THR A 18 10.78 11.96 -4.44
N CYS A 19 9.51 12.24 -4.18
CA CYS A 19 8.43 12.01 -5.14
C CYS A 19 8.47 13.03 -6.29
N VAL A 20 8.68 12.53 -7.52
CA VAL A 20 8.69 13.34 -8.75
C VAL A 20 7.31 13.48 -9.40
N LYS A 21 6.25 12.99 -8.75
CA LYS A 21 4.85 13.15 -9.17
C LYS A 21 4.57 12.63 -10.59
N CYS A 22 5.18 11.49 -10.92
CA CYS A 22 5.17 10.89 -12.26
C CYS A 22 3.93 10.03 -12.59
N ASN A 23 2.95 9.94 -11.70
CA ASN A 23 1.70 9.19 -11.88
C ASN A 23 1.81 7.64 -11.97
N LEU A 24 3.01 7.05 -12.03
CA LEU A 24 3.17 5.60 -12.17
C LEU A 24 2.51 4.77 -11.05
N CYS A 25 2.45 5.32 -9.82
CA CYS A 25 1.83 4.64 -8.68
C CYS A 25 0.31 4.51 -8.77
N ASP A 26 -0.35 5.49 -9.38
CA ASP A 26 -1.79 5.44 -9.69
C ASP A 26 -2.02 4.38 -10.77
N TRP A 27 -1.32 4.53 -11.91
CA TRP A 27 -1.43 3.63 -13.07
C TRP A 27 -1.25 2.14 -12.74
N ILE A 28 -0.31 1.79 -11.85
CA ILE A 28 -0.02 0.40 -11.52
C ILE A 28 -0.94 -0.18 -10.44
N CYS A 29 -1.72 0.63 -9.72
CA CYS A 29 -2.45 0.18 -8.55
C CYS A 29 -3.63 -0.72 -8.98
N PRO A 30 -3.59 -2.04 -8.73
CA PRO A 30 -4.67 -2.93 -9.17
C PRO A 30 -5.97 -2.72 -8.39
N GLY A 31 -5.88 -2.08 -7.22
CA GLY A 31 -7.03 -1.77 -6.36
C GLY A 31 -7.59 -0.37 -6.57
N ASP A 32 -7.05 0.44 -7.50
CA ASP A 32 -7.50 1.83 -7.74
C ASP A 32 -7.54 2.69 -6.44
N LEU A 33 -6.49 2.60 -5.63
CA LEU A 33 -6.44 3.20 -4.28
C LEU A 33 -5.68 4.52 -4.24
N ILE A 34 -4.79 4.72 -5.20
CA ILE A 34 -3.88 5.86 -5.30
C ILE A 34 -4.35 6.69 -6.49
N TYR A 35 -4.70 7.95 -6.26
CA TYR A 35 -5.18 8.85 -7.29
C TYR A 35 -4.22 10.00 -7.48
N LYS A 36 -3.91 10.31 -8.74
CA LYS A 36 -3.09 11.44 -9.11
C LYS A 36 -3.62 12.00 -10.43
N GLU A 37 -3.98 13.28 -10.39
CA GLU A 37 -4.42 13.98 -11.60
C GLU A 37 -3.35 13.92 -12.69
N GLU A 38 -3.76 13.56 -13.90
CA GLU A 38 -2.90 13.44 -15.07
C GLU A 38 -2.24 14.80 -15.38
N ASP A 39 -0.99 14.78 -15.84
CA ASP A 39 -0.14 15.95 -16.14
C ASP A 39 0.12 16.97 -15.01
N ASN A 40 -0.51 16.85 -13.85
CA ASN A 40 -0.27 17.74 -12.72
C ASN A 40 1.04 17.35 -12.00
N ARG A 41 2.06 18.23 -12.02
CA ARG A 41 3.33 18.04 -11.26
C ARG A 41 3.44 18.89 -10.00
N GLU A 42 2.35 19.52 -9.59
CA GLU A 42 2.30 20.35 -8.39
C GLU A 42 1.95 19.52 -7.16
N THR A 43 0.96 18.63 -7.30
CA THR A 43 0.39 17.86 -6.20
C THR A 43 1.03 16.48 -6.02
N LEU A 44 1.00 15.97 -4.80
CA LEU A 44 1.34 14.56 -4.53
C LEU A 44 0.16 13.64 -4.86
N PRO A 45 0.41 12.36 -5.19
CA PRO A 45 -0.64 11.35 -5.23
C PRO A 45 -1.37 11.23 -3.89
N VAL A 46 -2.67 10.96 -3.95
CA VAL A 46 -3.57 10.84 -2.79
C VAL A 46 -4.03 9.39 -2.65
N ILE A 47 -3.90 8.83 -1.44
CA ILE A 47 -4.43 7.51 -1.11
C ILE A 47 -5.89 7.67 -0.66
N LYS A 48 -6.87 7.35 -1.51
CA LYS A 48 -8.30 7.55 -1.20
C LYS A 48 -8.87 6.46 -0.29
N TYR A 49 -8.50 5.21 -0.51
CA TYR A 49 -9.06 4.04 0.18
C TYR A 49 -7.94 3.21 0.85
N PRO A 50 -7.28 3.75 1.90
CA PRO A 50 -6.13 3.10 2.53
C PRO A 50 -6.41 1.73 3.14
N ASP A 51 -7.63 1.48 3.62
CA ASP A 51 -8.10 0.22 4.21
C ASP A 51 -8.33 -0.91 3.19
N GLU A 52 -8.42 -0.57 1.91
CA GLU A 52 -8.63 -1.54 0.83
C GLU A 52 -7.30 -2.03 0.21
N CYS A 53 -6.16 -1.58 0.73
CA CYS A 53 -4.85 -1.97 0.23
C CYS A 53 -4.51 -3.43 0.55
N TRP A 54 -4.20 -4.21 -0.49
CA TRP A 54 -3.81 -5.63 -0.38
C TRP A 54 -2.32 -5.85 -0.17
N TYR A 55 -1.54 -4.79 0.10
CA TYR A 55 -0.11 -4.88 0.37
C TYR A 55 0.73 -5.49 -0.78
N CYS A 56 0.26 -5.40 -2.02
CA CYS A 56 0.92 -6.02 -3.18
C CYS A 56 2.31 -5.44 -3.52
N GLY A 57 2.64 -4.24 -3.02
CA GLY A 57 3.96 -3.63 -3.23
C GLY A 57 4.23 -3.04 -4.62
N LEU A 58 3.28 -3.11 -5.56
CA LEU A 58 3.50 -2.65 -6.94
C LEU A 58 3.82 -1.15 -7.04
N CYS A 59 3.14 -0.30 -6.27
CA CYS A 59 3.41 1.14 -6.25
C CYS A 59 4.82 1.47 -5.72
N GLN A 60 5.33 0.69 -4.77
CA GLN A 60 6.72 0.78 -4.30
C GLN A 60 7.69 0.30 -5.38
N SER A 61 7.42 -0.85 -5.99
CA SER A 61 8.28 -1.47 -7.00
C SER A 61 8.45 -0.61 -8.26
N ILE A 62 7.37 0.02 -8.74
CA ILE A 62 7.42 0.86 -9.95
C ILE A 62 8.04 2.25 -9.70
N CYS A 63 8.19 2.67 -8.44
CA CYS A 63 8.57 4.05 -8.13
C CYS A 63 10.03 4.31 -8.52
N PRO A 64 10.31 5.16 -9.53
CA PRO A 64 11.66 5.32 -10.07
C PRO A 64 12.62 6.03 -9.10
N THR A 65 12.09 6.70 -8.08
CA THR A 65 12.87 7.43 -7.07
C THR A 65 12.78 6.82 -5.68
N ASN A 66 12.20 5.61 -5.56
CA ASN A 66 11.98 4.95 -4.27
C ASN A 66 11.21 5.82 -3.25
N ALA A 67 10.31 6.67 -3.73
CA ALA A 67 9.54 7.59 -2.89
C ALA A 67 8.38 6.92 -2.13
N ILE A 68 8.08 5.65 -2.44
CA ILE A 68 6.94 4.92 -1.86
C ILE A 68 7.45 3.77 -1.01
N THR A 69 6.86 3.61 0.18
CA THR A 69 7.07 2.46 1.06
C THR A 69 5.73 1.85 1.46
N VAL A 70 5.59 0.54 1.32
CA VAL A 70 4.46 -0.24 1.84
C VAL A 70 4.84 -0.80 3.20
N VAL A 71 4.13 -0.35 4.23
CA VAL A 71 4.32 -0.78 5.62
C VAL A 71 3.41 -1.97 5.88
N PHE A 72 4.01 -3.13 6.13
CA PHE A 72 3.29 -4.34 6.50
C PHE A 72 3.01 -4.34 8.01
N PRO A 73 1.80 -4.72 8.45
CA PRO A 73 1.49 -4.94 9.86
C PRO A 73 2.38 -6.01 10.47
N GLU A 74 2.72 -5.87 11.75
CA GLU A 74 3.58 -6.82 12.47
C GLU A 74 3.05 -8.26 12.38
N GLN A 75 1.73 -8.42 12.44
CA GLN A 75 1.03 -9.70 12.38
C GLN A 75 1.23 -10.41 11.04
N MET A 76 1.49 -9.68 9.95
CA MET A 76 1.77 -10.27 8.63
C MET A 76 3.22 -10.76 8.51
N ILE A 77 4.17 -10.11 9.20
CA ILE A 77 5.60 -10.45 9.13
C ILE A 77 5.94 -11.54 10.14
N HIS A 78 5.39 -11.43 11.35
CA HIS A 78 5.65 -12.33 12.47
C HIS A 78 4.41 -13.16 12.75
N ASN A 79 4.03 -14.02 11.80
CA ASN A 79 2.98 -15.00 12.05
C ASN A 79 3.47 -16.01 13.11
N ARG A 80 2.93 -15.90 14.32
CA ARG A 80 3.26 -16.78 15.45
C ARG A 80 2.40 -18.05 15.47
N THR A 81 1.52 -18.24 14.49
CA THR A 81 0.69 -19.44 14.39
C THR A 81 1.57 -20.60 13.94
N ASP A 82 1.60 -21.65 14.76
CA ASP A 82 2.26 -22.90 14.39
C ASP A 82 1.61 -23.50 13.13
N VAL A 83 2.43 -23.91 12.15
CA VAL A 83 1.95 -24.36 10.83
C VAL A 83 1.11 -25.63 10.95
N ALA A 84 1.48 -26.54 11.87
CA ALA A 84 0.69 -27.75 12.12
C ALA A 84 -0.66 -27.42 12.76
N SER A 85 -0.72 -26.35 13.55
CA SER A 85 -1.97 -25.83 14.11
C SER A 85 -2.86 -25.17 13.05
N LEU A 86 -2.27 -24.52 12.04
CA LEU A 86 -3.02 -23.84 10.97
C LEU A 86 -3.53 -24.80 9.88
N LEU A 87 -2.66 -25.68 9.40
CA LEU A 87 -2.94 -26.57 8.25
C LEU A 87 -3.45 -27.94 8.68
N GLY A 88 -3.47 -28.23 9.98
CA GLY A 88 -3.73 -29.56 10.52
C GLY A 88 -2.51 -30.49 10.37
N LYS A 89 -2.74 -31.80 10.46
CA LYS A 89 -1.67 -32.79 10.29
C LYS A 89 -1.08 -32.65 8.88
N VAL A 90 0.17 -32.19 8.81
CA VAL A 90 1.00 -32.35 7.61
C VAL A 90 1.12 -33.85 7.41
N ILE A 91 0.49 -34.36 6.35
CA ILE A 91 0.60 -35.77 5.99
C ILE A 91 2.05 -35.95 5.52
N GLU A 92 2.81 -36.77 6.24
CA GLU A 92 4.14 -37.23 5.80
C GLU A 92 4.07 -37.98 4.47
#